data_AF-A0A9Q0YLG1-F1
#
_entry.id   AF-A0A9Q0YLG1-F1
#
_cell.length_a   1.000
_cell.length_b   1.000
_cell.length_c   1.000
_cell.angle_alpha   90.00
_cell.angle_beta   90.00
_cell.angle_gamma   90.00
#
_symmetry.space_group_name_H-M   'P 1'
#
loop_
_entity.id
_entity.type
_entity.pdbx_description
1 polymer ?
#
loop_
_entity_poly.entity_id
_entity_poly.type
_entity_poly.pdbx_seq_one_letter_code
_entity_poly.pdbx_strand_id
1 'polypeptide(L)'
;MPFNLDKFVASPSVEELDSLKKSEIVKVAKHYGIEFQPLMRKDEIKRYVLEYLVDEGVLPSTVLETAITVPTDNTFELKRLEIEMNKEIRLKEMEREREREERERERKEREMQMQKEKEEREMQMQRKKRKEKCKCKCKGKKRQENMNLG
;
A
#
# COMPACT_ATOMS: atom_id res chain seq x y z
N MET A 1 -11.01 39.26 12.29
CA MET A 1 -12.01 40.20 12.86
C MET A 1 -13.05 39.39 13.61
N PRO A 2 -13.57 39.85 14.77
CA PRO A 2 -14.64 39.13 15.45
C PRO A 2 -15.92 39.16 14.61
N PHE A 3 -16.61 38.02 14.51
CA PHE A 3 -17.93 37.94 13.89
C PHE A 3 -18.91 38.90 14.60
N ASN A 4 -19.68 39.66 13.82
CA ASN A 4 -20.69 40.58 14.33
C ASN A 4 -22.08 40.10 13.87
N LEU A 5 -22.88 39.68 14.84
CA LEU A 5 -24.21 39.13 14.61
C LEU A 5 -25.16 40.14 13.96
N ASP A 6 -25.13 41.41 14.40
CA ASP A 6 -26.03 42.45 13.91
C ASP A 6 -25.77 42.77 12.43
N LYS A 7 -24.50 42.71 12.01
CA LYS A 7 -24.12 42.88 10.60
C LYS A 7 -24.60 41.73 9.73
N PHE A 8 -24.49 40.50 10.23
CA PHE A 8 -24.95 39.32 9.52
C PHE A 8 -26.47 39.29 9.38
N VAL A 9 -27.21 39.67 10.43
CA VAL A 9 -28.69 39.75 10.38
C VAL A 9 -29.16 40.85 9.42
N ALA A 10 -28.41 41.96 9.31
CA ALA A 10 -28.73 43.04 8.38
C ALA A 10 -28.53 42.66 6.90
N SER A 11 -27.59 41.77 6.59
CA SER A 11 -27.30 41.31 5.22
C SER A 11 -26.75 39.88 5.24
N PRO A 12 -27.60 38.86 5.41
CA PRO A 12 -27.16 37.48 5.52
C PRO A 12 -26.61 36.98 4.19
N SER A 13 -25.41 36.41 4.22
CA SER A 13 -24.74 35.81 3.06
C SER A 13 -24.34 34.37 3.34
N VAL A 14 -24.48 33.52 2.32
CA VAL A 14 -24.07 32.10 2.37
C VAL A 14 -22.57 31.98 2.57
N GLU A 15 -21.78 32.80 1.85
CA GLU A 15 -20.32 32.80 1.95
C GLU A 15 -19.85 33.18 3.35
N GLU A 16 -20.55 34.13 3.98
CA GLU A 16 -20.25 34.52 5.36
C GLU A 16 -20.59 33.38 6.32
N LEU A 17 -21.76 32.75 6.17
CA LEU A 17 -22.20 31.62 7.00
C LEU A 17 -21.27 30.41 6.89
N ASP A 18 -20.72 30.13 5.70
CA ASP A 18 -19.74 29.07 5.44
C ASP A 18 -18.43 29.28 6.21
N SER A 19 -18.00 30.55 6.28
CA SER A 19 -16.76 30.96 6.94
C SER A 19 -16.84 30.97 8.47
N LEU A 20 -18.04 30.95 9.05
CA LEU A 20 -18.24 31.05 10.50
C LEU A 20 -17.75 29.83 11.27
N LYS A 21 -17.33 30.06 12.52
CA LYS A 21 -17.02 28.99 13.48
C LYS A 21 -18.30 28.41 14.08
N LYS A 22 -18.23 27.19 14.59
CA LYS A 22 -19.38 26.52 15.26
C LYS A 22 -20.01 27.39 16.35
N SER A 23 -19.20 28.05 17.17
CA SER A 23 -19.68 28.94 18.24
C SER A 23 -20.41 30.18 17.71
N GLU A 24 -20.09 30.65 16.51
CA GLU A 24 -20.72 31.81 15.86
C GLU A 24 -22.02 31.38 15.19
N ILE A 25 -22.04 30.24 14.50
CA ILE A 25 -23.26 29.64 13.93
C ILE A 25 -24.29 29.37 15.03
N VAL A 26 -23.86 28.88 16.20
CA VAL A 26 -24.74 28.69 17.36
C VAL A 26 -25.34 30.01 17.84
N LYS A 27 -24.60 31.14 17.78
CA LYS A 27 -25.16 32.46 18.13
C LYS A 27 -26.23 32.89 17.13
N VAL A 28 -26.00 32.65 15.84
CA VAL A 28 -26.97 32.91 14.77
C VAL A 28 -28.24 32.06 14.97
N ALA A 29 -28.08 30.75 15.20
CA ALA A 29 -29.19 29.84 15.45
C ALA A 29 -30.03 30.27 16.67
N LYS A 30 -29.38 30.68 17.77
CA LYS A 30 -30.05 31.20 18.96
C LYS A 30 -30.78 32.52 18.72
N HIS A 31 -30.23 33.41 17.88
CA HIS A 31 -30.86 34.68 17.54
C HIS A 31 -32.19 34.47 16.80
N TYR A 32 -32.22 33.51 15.88
CA TYR A 32 -33.43 33.13 15.14
C TYR A 32 -34.33 32.14 15.90
N GLY A 33 -33.98 31.76 17.13
CA GLY A 33 -34.80 30.84 17.93
C GLY A 33 -34.82 29.39 17.42
N ILE A 34 -33.83 28.99 16.62
CA ILE A 34 -33.74 27.65 16.02
C ILE A 34 -33.31 26.65 17.09
N GLU A 35 -34.12 25.61 17.28
CA GLU A 35 -33.79 24.51 18.19
C GLU A 35 -32.77 23.56 17.56
N PHE A 36 -31.70 23.24 18.29
CA PHE A 36 -30.69 22.28 17.85
C PHE A 36 -30.17 21.48 19.04
N GLN A 37 -29.66 20.27 18.79
CA GLN A 37 -29.03 19.47 19.83
C GLN A 37 -27.57 19.91 20.06
N PRO A 38 -27.10 20.06 21.31
CA PRO A 38 -25.75 20.55 21.61
C PRO A 38 -24.61 19.71 21.00
N LEU A 39 -24.85 18.41 20.77
CA LEU A 39 -23.88 17.47 20.19
C LEU A 39 -23.79 17.55 18.66
N MET A 40 -24.70 18.26 17.99
CA MET A 40 -24.70 18.35 16.52
C MET A 40 -23.39 18.95 15.98
N ARG A 41 -22.96 18.44 14.83
CA ARG A 41 -21.78 18.92 14.11
C ARG A 41 -22.02 20.33 13.55
N LYS A 42 -20.94 21.04 13.22
CA LYS A 42 -21.00 22.40 12.66
C LYS A 42 -21.94 22.44 11.43
N ASP A 43 -21.79 21.46 10.54
CA ASP A 43 -22.51 21.40 9.26
C ASP A 43 -24.00 21.09 9.44
N GLU A 44 -24.35 20.31 10.46
CA GLU A 44 -25.74 20.01 10.82
C GLU A 44 -26.45 21.28 11.34
N ILE A 45 -25.83 21.98 12.29
CA ILE A 45 -26.38 23.24 12.81
C ILE A 45 -26.47 24.29 11.70
N LYS A 46 -25.45 24.37 10.83
CA LYS A 46 -25.43 25.25 9.67
C LYS A 46 -26.60 24.95 8.72
N ARG A 47 -26.92 23.68 8.48
CA ARG A 47 -28.04 23.26 7.65
C ARG A 47 -29.37 23.74 8.21
N TYR A 48 -29.62 23.58 9.50
CA TYR A 48 -30.84 24.11 10.15
C TYR A 48 -30.96 25.63 10.01
N VAL A 49 -29.85 26.36 10.16
CA VAL A 49 -29.84 27.82 9.94
C VAL A 49 -30.13 28.17 8.48
N LEU A 50 -29.54 27.46 7.53
CA LEU A 50 -29.79 27.68 6.09
C LEU A 50 -31.24 27.40 5.70
N GLU A 51 -31.81 26.30 6.20
CA GLU A 51 -33.21 25.92 5.96
C GLU A 51 -34.15 26.99 6.48
N TYR A 52 -33.96 27.43 7.74
CA TYR A 52 -34.74 28.51 8.34
C TYR A 52 -34.63 29.83 7.55
N LEU A 53 -33.42 30.24 7.14
CA LEU A 53 -33.23 31.47 6.38
C LEU A 53 -33.86 31.42 4.97
N VAL A 54 -33.96 30.23 4.37
CA VAL A 54 -34.66 30.06 3.09
C VAL A 54 -36.17 30.06 3.30
N ASP A 55 -36.67 29.40 4.34
CA ASP A 55 -38.10 29.35 4.68
C ASP A 55 -38.68 30.73 5.02
N GLU A 56 -37.91 31.56 5.72
CA GLU A 56 -38.25 32.97 6.00
C GLU A 56 -38.07 33.90 4.77
N GLY A 57 -37.64 33.36 3.62
CA GLY A 57 -37.44 34.12 2.38
C GLY A 57 -36.27 35.08 2.41
N VAL A 58 -35.37 34.92 3.39
CA VAL A 58 -34.18 35.77 3.59
C VAL A 58 -33.07 35.38 2.61
N LEU A 59 -32.96 34.10 2.25
CA LEU A 59 -32.05 33.57 1.23
C LEU A 59 -32.82 32.87 0.10
N PRO A 60 -32.28 32.86 -1.13
CA PRO A 60 -32.92 32.15 -2.25
C PRO A 60 -32.82 30.63 -2.09
N SER A 61 -33.85 29.90 -2.50
CA SER A 61 -33.95 28.44 -2.38
C SER A 61 -32.85 27.66 -3.13
N THR A 62 -32.23 28.28 -4.13
CA THR A 62 -31.08 27.73 -4.89
C THR A 62 -29.85 27.44 -4.03
N VAL A 63 -29.79 28.02 -2.84
CA VAL A 63 -28.69 27.83 -1.87
C VAL A 63 -28.77 26.45 -1.19
N LEU A 64 -29.98 25.94 -0.94
CA LEU A 64 -30.15 24.61 -0.34
C LEU A 64 -29.68 23.50 -1.29
N GLU A 65 -29.93 23.65 -2.60
CA GLU A 65 -29.54 22.66 -3.61
C GLU A 65 -28.03 22.50 -3.75
N THR A 66 -27.27 23.59 -3.58
CA THR A 66 -25.80 23.57 -3.63
C THR A 66 -25.15 23.12 -2.32
N ALA A 67 -25.80 23.32 -1.17
CA ALA A 67 -25.27 22.89 0.13
C ALA A 67 -25.38 21.36 0.36
N ILE A 68 -26.28 20.67 -0.35
CA ILE A 68 -26.53 19.23 -0.19
C ILE A 68 -25.40 18.36 -0.81
N THR A 69 -24.58 18.91 -1.71
CA THR A 69 -23.62 18.11 -2.50
C THR A 69 -22.26 17.85 -1.85
N VAL A 70 -22.04 18.20 -0.59
CA VAL A 70 -20.77 17.91 0.09
C VAL A 70 -21.01 16.92 1.25
N PRO A 71 -20.92 15.60 1.00
CA PRO A 71 -20.99 14.62 2.07
C PRO A 71 -19.73 14.73 2.92
N THR A 72 -19.89 15.18 4.16
CA THR A 72 -18.81 15.34 5.15
C THR A 72 -18.34 14.03 5.80
N ASP A 73 -18.85 12.86 5.38
CA ASP A 73 -18.50 11.55 5.96
C ASP A 73 -17.58 10.68 5.09
N ASN A 74 -17.17 11.11 3.90
CA ASN A 74 -16.31 10.30 3.02
C ASN A 74 -14.89 10.09 3.58
N THR A 75 -14.46 10.86 4.58
CA THR A 75 -13.10 10.78 5.13
C THR A 75 -12.78 9.43 5.80
N PHE A 76 -13.77 8.77 6.39
CA PHE A 76 -13.58 7.48 7.03
C PHE A 76 -13.51 6.33 6.00
N GLU A 77 -14.34 6.40 4.96
CA GLU A 77 -14.32 5.43 3.86
C GLU A 77 -13.05 5.55 3.02
N LEU A 78 -12.60 6.78 2.73
CA LEU A 78 -11.32 7.05 2.07
C LEU A 78 -10.15 6.46 2.86
N LYS A 79 -10.08 6.69 4.17
CA LYS A 79 -9.04 6.11 5.03
C LYS A 79 -9.10 4.58 5.07
N ARG A 80 -10.30 4.00 5.11
CA ARG A 80 -10.48 2.55 5.09
C ARG A 80 -9.97 1.96 3.77
N LEU A 81 -10.30 2.59 2.65
CA LEU A 81 -9.86 2.18 1.32
C LEU A 81 -8.33 2.28 1.17
N GLU A 82 -7.74 3.35 1.70
CA GLU A 82 -6.29 3.56 1.70
C GLU A 82 -5.56 2.50 2.53
N ILE A 83 -6.11 2.11 3.69
CA ILE A 83 -5.56 1.02 4.52
C ILE A 83 -5.64 -0.31 3.78
N GLU A 84 -6.73 -0.61 3.09
CA GLU A 84 -6.93 -1.84 2.30
C GLU A 84 -5.88 -1.92 1.18
N MET A 85 -5.72 -0.84 0.41
CA MET A 85 -4.75 -0.74 -0.68
C MET A 85 -3.31 -0.90 -0.17
N ASN A 86 -2.97 -0.27 0.94
CA ASN A 86 -1.64 -0.38 1.54
C ASN A 86 -1.32 -1.81 2.01
N LYS A 87 -2.31 -2.54 2.53
CA LYS A 87 -2.13 -3.96 2.88
C LYS A 87 -1.86 -4.81 1.64
N GLU A 88 -2.62 -4.59 0.56
CA GLU A 88 -2.48 -5.35 -0.67
C GLU A 88 -1.11 -5.14 -1.33
N ILE A 89 -0.64 -3.88 -1.39
CA ILE A 89 0.70 -3.55 -1.91
C ILE A 89 1.77 -4.30 -1.10
N ARG A 90 1.67 -4.26 0.23
CA ARG A 90 2.65 -4.88 1.13
C ARG A 90 2.66 -6.42 1.00
N LEU A 91 1.51 -7.05 0.82
CA LEU A 91 1.43 -8.50 0.56
C LEU A 91 2.10 -8.84 -0.77
N LYS A 92 1.83 -8.07 -1.83
CA LYS A 92 2.39 -8.27 -3.16
C LYS A 92 3.90 -8.03 -3.22
N GLU A 93 4.43 -7.16 -2.36
CA GLU A 93 5.88 -6.99 -2.20
C GLU A 93 6.54 -8.20 -1.55
N MET A 94 5.98 -8.71 -0.45
CA MET A 94 6.49 -9.91 0.22
C MET A 94 6.45 -11.15 -0.69
N GLU A 95 5.40 -11.30 -1.50
CA GLU A 95 5.30 -12.41 -2.46
C GLU A 95 6.39 -12.32 -3.54
N ARG A 96 6.61 -11.14 -4.12
CA ARG A 96 7.68 -10.91 -5.10
C ARG A 96 9.08 -11.14 -4.52
N GLU A 97 9.28 -10.79 -3.26
CA GLU A 97 10.55 -11.03 -2.58
C GLU A 97 10.81 -12.53 -2.38
N ARG A 98 9.82 -13.27 -1.88
CA ARG A 98 9.91 -14.74 -1.74
C ARG A 98 10.17 -15.43 -3.07
N GLU A 99 9.49 -15.01 -4.12
CA GLU A 99 9.66 -15.58 -5.47
C GLU A 99 11.08 -15.32 -6.01
N ARG A 100 11.66 -14.14 -5.74
CA ARG A 100 13.06 -13.83 -6.11
C ARG A 100 14.04 -14.70 -5.35
N GLU A 101 13.84 -14.86 -4.03
CA GLU A 101 14.70 -15.71 -3.21
C GLU A 101 14.63 -17.18 -3.64
N GLU A 102 13.45 -17.67 -3.99
CA GLU A 102 13.24 -19.04 -4.46
C GLU A 102 13.97 -19.26 -5.78
N ARG A 103 13.83 -18.34 -6.74
CA ARG A 103 14.57 -18.39 -8.01
C ARG A 103 16.09 -18.32 -7.80
N GLU A 104 16.56 -17.52 -6.84
CA GLU A 104 17.99 -17.46 -6.52
C GLU A 104 18.51 -18.77 -5.90
N ARG A 105 17.73 -19.37 -4.99
CA ARG A 105 18.04 -20.67 -4.40
C ARG A 105 18.10 -21.76 -5.46
N GLU A 106 17.11 -21.83 -6.34
CA GLU A 106 17.08 -22.81 -7.43
C GLU A 106 18.27 -22.65 -8.36
N ARG A 107 18.65 -21.41 -8.69
CA ARG A 107 19.84 -21.13 -9.50
C ARG A 107 21.12 -21.61 -8.82
N LYS A 108 21.30 -21.30 -7.53
CA LYS A 108 22.46 -21.76 -6.74
C LYS A 108 22.52 -23.28 -6.66
N GLU A 109 21.38 -23.94 -6.49
CA GLU A 109 21.30 -25.40 -6.44
C GLU A 109 21.69 -26.03 -7.78
N ARG A 110 21.18 -25.50 -8.90
CA ARG A 110 21.59 -25.93 -10.25
C ARG A 110 23.07 -25.71 -10.50
N GLU A 111 23.62 -24.56 -10.11
CA GLU A 111 25.05 -24.26 -10.22
C GLU A 111 25.89 -25.25 -9.39
N MET A 112 25.49 -25.53 -8.15
CA MET A 112 26.16 -26.52 -7.30
C MET A 112 26.08 -27.94 -7.89
N GLN A 113 24.95 -28.32 -8.48
CA GLN A 113 24.78 -29.61 -9.12
C GLN A 113 25.68 -29.77 -10.34
N MET A 114 25.76 -28.74 -11.20
CA MET A 114 26.70 -28.72 -12.33
C MET A 114 28.16 -28.80 -11.87
N GLN A 115 28.50 -28.14 -10.75
CA GLN A 115 29.86 -28.20 -10.19
C GLN A 115 30.21 -29.62 -9.73
N LYS A 116 29.31 -30.26 -8.96
CA LYS A 116 29.47 -31.64 -8.49
C LYS A 116 29.62 -32.61 -9.65
N GLU A 117 28.82 -32.45 -10.70
CA GLU A 117 28.90 -33.30 -11.88
C GLU A 117 30.23 -33.14 -12.63
N LYS A 118 30.73 -31.90 -12.77
CA LYS A 118 32.06 -31.64 -13.36
C LYS A 118 33.18 -32.29 -12.55
N GLU A 119 33.16 -32.12 -11.24
CA GLU A 119 34.14 -32.73 -10.32
C GLU A 119 34.10 -34.26 -10.38
N GLU A 120 32.90 -34.85 -10.43
CA GLU A 120 32.75 -36.30 -10.56
C GLU A 120 33.30 -36.82 -11.89
N ARG A 121 32.96 -36.16 -13.00
CA ARG A 121 33.50 -36.49 -14.34
C ARG A 121 35.01 -36.40 -14.36
N GLU A 122 35.59 -35.38 -13.73
CA GLU A 122 37.04 -35.23 -13.63
C GLU A 122 37.68 -36.37 -12.82
N MET A 123 37.12 -36.69 -11.65
CA MET A 123 37.57 -37.83 -10.83
C MET A 123 37.50 -39.15 -11.62
N GLN A 124 36.42 -39.38 -12.38
CA GLN A 124 36.28 -40.56 -13.21
C GLN A 124 37.35 -40.62 -14.31
N MET A 125 37.64 -39.50 -14.99
CA MET A 125 38.72 -39.42 -15.98
C MET A 125 40.09 -39.71 -15.34
N GLN A 126 40.40 -39.14 -14.18
CA GLN A 126 41.65 -39.41 -13.46
C GLN A 126 41.77 -40.89 -13.06
N ARG A 127 40.68 -41.51 -12.59
CA ARG A 127 40.63 -42.95 -12.29
C ARG A 127 40.91 -43.81 -13.52
N LYS A 128 40.32 -43.48 -14.68
CA LYS A 128 40.59 -44.19 -15.96
C LYS A 128 42.07 -44.06 -16.36
N LYS A 129 42.63 -42.84 -16.35
CA LYS A 129 44.05 -42.59 -16.65
C LYS A 129 44.99 -43.37 -15.72
N ARG A 130 44.67 -43.44 -14.41
CA ARG A 130 45.45 -44.24 -13.44
C ARG A 130 45.39 -45.73 -13.74
N LYS A 131 44.22 -46.28 -14.06
CA LYS A 131 44.05 -47.69 -14.44
C LYS A 131 44.83 -48.04 -15.72
N GLU A 132 44.81 -47.18 -16.72
CA GLU A 132 45.59 -47.37 -17.96
C GLU A 132 47.10 -47.33 -17.71
N LYS A 133 47.58 -46.35 -16.92
CA LYS A 133 48.99 -46.29 -16.52
C LYS A 133 49.45 -47.56 -15.79
N CYS A 134 48.64 -48.10 -14.87
CA CYS A 134 48.96 -49.38 -14.22
C CYS A 134 48.96 -50.56 -15.20
N LYS A 135 48.00 -50.64 -16.15
CA LYS A 135 47.99 -51.69 -17.18
C LYS A 135 49.27 -51.69 -18.03
N CYS A 136 49.77 -50.52 -18.44
CA CYS A 136 51.02 -50.42 -19.19
C CYS A 136 52.24 -50.85 -18.37
N LYS A 137 52.32 -50.46 -17.08
CA LYS A 137 53.41 -50.86 -16.18
C LYS A 137 53.46 -52.38 -15.95
N CYS A 138 52.29 -53.03 -15.74
CA CYS A 138 52.23 -54.48 -15.56
C CYS A 138 52.58 -55.25 -16.83
N LYS A 139 52.18 -54.75 -18.01
CA LYS A 139 52.58 -55.35 -19.30
C LYS A 139 54.08 -55.21 -19.58
N GLY A 140 54.70 -54.09 -19.18
CA GLY A 140 56.14 -53.88 -19.28
C GLY A 140 56.95 -54.82 -18.38
N LYS A 141 56.53 -54.98 -17.11
CA LYS A 141 57.16 -55.93 -16.17
C LYS A 141 57.08 -57.39 -16.65
N LYS A 142 55.91 -57.85 -17.09
CA LYS A 142 55.74 -59.20 -17.64
C LYS A 142 56.58 -59.47 -18.90
N ARG A 143 56.81 -58.45 -19.73
CA ARG A 143 57.70 -58.57 -20.91
C ARG A 143 59.18 -58.67 -20.51
N GLN A 144 59.62 -57.95 -19.47
CA GLN A 144 60.99 -58.03 -18.97
C GLN A 144 61.26 -59.36 -18.24
N GLU A 145 60.30 -59.87 -17.47
CA GLU A 145 60.39 -61.17 -16.81
C GLU A 145 60.48 -62.33 -17.83
N ASN A 146 59.70 -62.28 -18.91
CA ASN A 146 59.76 -63.30 -19.96
C ASN A 146 61.04 -63.25 -20.83
N MET A 147 61.74 -62.10 -20.92
CA MET A 147 63.02 -62.01 -21.63
C MET A 147 64.22 -62.48 -20.79
N ASN A 148 64.08 -62.54 -19.46
CA ASN A 148 65.15 -62.98 -18.56
C ASN A 148 65.08 -64.48 -18.21
N LEU A 149 64.05 -65.19 -18.68
CA LEU A 149 63.79 -66.62 -18.41
C LEU A 149 63.96 -67.53 -19.64
N GLY A 150 64.41 -66.99 -20.78
CA GLY A 150 64.75 -67.74 -21.99
C GLY A 150 66.18 -67.47 -22.40
#